data_AF-A0A4Q0VA25-F1
#
_entry.id   AF-A0A4Q0VA25-F1
#
_cell.length_a   1.000
_cell.length_b   1.000
_cell.length_c   1.000
_cell.angle_alpha   90.00
_cell.angle_beta   90.00
_cell.angle_gamma   90.00
#
_symmetry.space_group_name_H-M   'P 1'
#
loop_
_entity.id
_entity.type
_entity.pdbx_description
1 polymer ?
#
loop_
_entity_poly.entity_id
_entity_poly.type
_entity_poly.pdbx_seq_one_letter_code
_entity_poly.pdbx_strand_id
1 'polypeptide(L)' 'MKDYLELEGFEVKSPRGTIKTAFQIQLIEDGHIWIDALEKRNLMPHTYNEEVAQEATELIRKSYYPLIKKLYSKLEELE' A
#
# COMPACT_ATOMS: atom_id res chain seq x y z
N MET A 1 -2.86 7.04 -4.60
CA MET A 1 -2.86 6.05 -5.71
C MET A 1 -4.14 6.09 -6.51
N LYS A 2 -5.32 5.77 -5.94
CA LYS A 2 -6.59 5.80 -6.69
C LYS A 2 -6.80 7.13 -7.43
N ASP A 3 -6.71 8.23 -6.70
CA ASP A 3 -6.96 9.56 -7.29
C ASP A 3 -5.98 9.88 -8.42
N TYR A 4 -4.69 9.56 -8.22
CA TYR A 4 -3.67 9.67 -9.28
C TYR A 4 -4.03 8.81 -10.51
N LEU A 5 -4.41 7.54 -10.31
CA LEU A 5 -4.81 6.66 -11.41
C LEU A 5 -6.04 7.16 -12.16
N GLU A 6 -7.03 7.71 -11.44
CA GLU A 6 -8.22 8.30 -12.06
C GLU A 6 -7.90 9.57 -12.85
N LEU A 7 -6.95 10.39 -12.38
CA LEU A 7 -6.42 11.55 -13.12
C LEU A 7 -5.69 11.12 -14.41
N GLU A 8 -4.93 10.03 -14.36
CA GLU A 8 -4.28 9.42 -15.53
C GLU A 8 -5.26 8.67 -16.47
N GLY A 9 -6.56 8.64 -16.13
CA GLY A 9 -7.62 8.07 -16.98
C GLY A 9 -7.91 6.58 -16.73
N PHE A 10 -7.36 5.97 -15.67
CA PHE A 10 -7.67 4.60 -15.29
C PHE A 10 -8.93 4.52 -14.43
N GLU A 11 -9.83 3.58 -14.75
CA GLU A 11 -11.00 3.29 -13.91
C GLU A 11 -10.68 2.18 -12.89
N VAL A 12 -10.53 2.55 -11.62
CA VAL A 12 -10.24 1.60 -10.53
C VAL A 12 -11.33 1.60 -9.45
N LYS A 13 -11.93 0.42 -9.20
CA LYS A 13 -13.13 0.29 -8.34
C LYS A 13 -12.89 -0.33 -6.96
N SER A 14 -11.67 -0.75 -6.68
CA SER A 14 -11.34 -1.39 -5.40
C SER A 14 -9.88 -1.15 -4.99
N PRO A 15 -9.53 -1.29 -3.70
CA PRO A 15 -8.15 -1.18 -3.23
C PRO A 15 -7.22 -2.18 -3.93
N ARG A 16 -7.66 -3.43 -4.06
CA ARG A 16 -6.90 -4.48 -4.78
C ARG A 16 -6.72 -4.14 -6.26
N GLY A 17 -7.76 -3.62 -6.93
CA GLY A 17 -7.68 -3.17 -8.32
C GLY A 17 -6.75 -1.96 -8.49
N THR A 18 -6.76 -1.04 -7.54
CA THR A 18 -5.87 0.13 -7.49
C THR A 18 -4.41 -0.32 -7.43
N ILE A 19 -4.07 -1.24 -6.51
CA ILE A 19 -2.70 -1.77 -6.37
C ILE A 19 -2.24 -2.49 -7.63
N LYS A 20 -3.09 -3.35 -8.21
CA LYS A 20 -2.76 -4.07 -9.45
C LYS A 20 -2.47 -3.11 -10.61
N THR A 21 -3.32 -2.11 -10.79
CA THR A 21 -3.17 -1.12 -11.87
C THR A 21 -1.92 -0.27 -11.64
N ALA A 22 -1.70 0.23 -10.41
CA ALA A 22 -0.50 0.98 -10.04
C ALA A 22 0.79 0.18 -10.30
N PHE A 23 0.80 -1.13 -10.03
CA PHE A 23 1.92 -1.99 -10.35
C PHE A 23 2.11 -2.19 -11.87
N GLN A 24 1.02 -2.40 -12.62
CA GLN A 24 1.07 -2.57 -14.08
C GLN A 24 1.66 -1.35 -14.81
N ILE A 25 1.35 -0.14 -14.32
CA ILE A 25 1.86 1.11 -14.90
C ILE A 25 3.19 1.56 -14.28
N GLN A 26 3.80 0.72 -13.43
CA GLN A 26 5.06 0.99 -12.75
C GLN A 26 5.06 2.24 -11.84
N LEU A 27 3.89 2.63 -11.33
CA LEU A 27 3.77 3.66 -10.29
C LEU A 27 4.32 3.13 -8.95
N ILE A 28 4.16 1.84 -8.69
CA ILE A 28 4.72 1.16 -7.52
C ILE A 28 5.48 -0.10 -7.94
N GLU A 29 6.49 -0.44 -7.14
CA GLU A 29 7.19 -1.72 -7.19
C GLU A 29 6.57 -2.71 -6.19
N ASP A 30 7.02 -3.97 -6.24
CA ASP A 30 6.72 -4.98 -5.22
C ASP A 30 5.21 -5.17 -4.94
N GLY A 31 4.38 -5.23 -5.99
CA GLY A 31 2.92 -5.29 -5.87
C GLY A 31 2.40 -6.41 -4.93
N HIS A 32 3.13 -7.51 -4.78
CA HIS A 32 2.79 -8.56 -3.81
C HIS A 32 2.84 -8.09 -2.35
N ILE A 33 3.83 -7.27 -1.98
CA ILE A 33 3.94 -6.74 -0.62
C ILE A 33 2.80 -5.75 -0.34
N TRP A 34 2.38 -4.98 -1.34
CA TRP A 34 1.20 -4.12 -1.24
C TRP A 34 -0.10 -4.92 -1.04
N ILE A 35 -0.26 -6.04 -1.74
CA ILE A 35 -1.43 -6.92 -1.55
C ILE A 35 -1.41 -7.56 -0.18
N ASP A 36 -0.26 -8.05 0.28
CA ASP A 36 -0.09 -8.59 1.64
C ASP A 36 -0.41 -7.54 2.70
N ALA A 37 0.06 -6.30 2.54
CA ALA A 37 -0.25 -5.18 3.41
C ALA A 37 -1.76 -4.87 3.45
N LEU A 38 -2.44 -4.94 2.29
CA LEU A 38 -3.89 -4.75 2.21
C LEU A 38 -4.65 -5.84 2.99
N GLU A 39 -4.20 -7.09 2.92
CA GLU A 39 -4.84 -8.23 3.60
C GLU A 39 -4.59 -8.19 5.11
N LYS A 40 -3.37 -7.87 5.52
CA LYS A 40 -2.95 -7.78 6.94
C LYS A 40 -3.47 -6.54 7.66
N ARG A 41 -4.10 -5.60 6.95
CA ARG A 41 -4.83 -4.48 7.60
C ARG A 41 -5.83 -4.97 8.65
N ASN A 42 -6.42 -6.15 8.45
CA ASN A 42 -7.39 -6.74 9.38
C ASN A 42 -6.80 -7.14 10.74
N LEU A 43 -5.47 -7.09 10.93
CA LEU A 43 -4.82 -7.29 12.23
C LEU A 43 -4.92 -6.03 13.13
N MET A 44 -5.08 -4.85 12.54
CA MET A 44 -5.05 -3.57 13.26
C MET A 44 -6.20 -3.35 14.27
N PRO A 45 -7.41 -3.91 14.10
CA PRO A 45 -8.45 -3.84 15.13
C PRO A 45 -8.18 -4.73 16.36
N HIS A 46 -7.26 -5.70 16.27
CA HIS A 46 -6.98 -6.69 17.33
C HIS A 46 -5.79 -6.32 18.22
N THR A 47 -5.38 -5.05 18.23
CA THR A 47 -4.22 -4.54 18.99
C THR A 47 -4.39 -4.56 20.51
N TYR A 48 -5.54 -5.01 21.03
CA TYR A 48 -5.70 -5.32 22.45
C TYR A 48 -4.91 -6.58 22.85
N ASN A 49 -4.56 -7.43 21.89
CA ASN A 49 -3.59 -8.50 22.07
C ASN A 49 -2.18 -7.92 21.82
N GLU A 50 -1.33 -7.95 22.84
CA GLU A 50 0.02 -7.40 22.80
C GLU A 50 0.89 -8.05 21.70
N GLU A 51 0.75 -9.36 21.47
CA GLU A 51 1.47 -10.07 20.42
C GLU A 51 1.07 -9.55 19.03
N VAL A 52 -0.23 -9.34 18.80
CA VAL A 52 -0.76 -8.79 17.54
C VAL A 52 -0.34 -7.33 17.37
N ALA A 53 -0.29 -6.55 18.45
CA ALA A 53 0.19 -5.17 18.41
C ALA A 53 1.68 -5.08 18.06
N GLN A 54 2.51 -5.97 18.60
CA GLN A 54 3.94 -6.07 18.27
C GLN A 54 4.13 -6.48 16.81
N GLU A 55 3.39 -7.49 16.32
CA GLU A 55 3.42 -7.91 14.92
C GLU A 55 3.04 -6.76 13.98
N ALA A 56 1.93 -6.08 14.26
CA ALA A 56 1.48 -4.93 13.47
C ALA A 56 2.54 -3.81 13.45
N THR A 57 3.17 -3.53 14.58
CA THR A 57 4.23 -2.51 14.68
C THR A 57 5.44 -2.86 13.82
N GLU A 58 5.88 -4.11 13.86
CA GLU A 58 6.99 -4.59 13.05
C GLU A 58 6.66 -4.53 11.55
N LEU A 59 5.46 -4.95 11.14
CA LEU A 59 4.99 -4.85 9.76
C LEU A 59 4.97 -3.40 9.27
N ILE A 60 4.46 -2.47 10.08
CA ILE A 60 4.42 -1.05 9.74
C ILE A 60 5.84 -0.51 9.53
N ARG A 61 6.75 -0.77 10.47
CA ARG A 61 8.12 -0.21 10.44
C ARG A 61 8.97 -0.79 9.33
N LYS A 62 8.90 -2.12 9.13
CA LYS A 62 9.82 -2.84 8.23
C LYS A 62 9.28 -2.99 6.82
N SER A 63 7.96 -3.05 6.64
CA SER A 63 7.35 -3.31 5.33
C SER A 63 6.58 -2.11 4.81
N TYR A 64 5.62 -1.57 5.58
CA TYR A 64 4.67 -0.58 5.02
C TYR A 64 5.28 0.80 4.89
N TYR A 65 6.03 1.26 5.88
CA TYR A 65 6.66 2.57 5.85
C TYR A 65 7.63 2.74 4.66
N PRO A 66 8.55 1.79 4.37
CA PRO A 66 9.39 1.87 3.17
C PRO A 66 8.58 1.92 1.86
N LEU A 67 7.51 1.12 1.74
CA LEU A 67 6.66 1.13 0.54
C LEU A 67 5.96 2.48 0.32
N ILE A 68 5.37 3.04 1.39
CA ILE A 68 4.69 4.34 1.33
C ILE A 68 5.70 5.45 1.02
N LYS A 69 6.90 5.40 1.61
CA LYS A 69 7.96 6.37 1.33
C LYS A 69 8.41 6.33 -0.13
N LYS A 70 8.59 5.14 -0.71
CA LYS A 70 8.91 4.98 -2.14
C LYS A 70 7.80 5.56 -3.03
N LEU A 71 6.54 5.24 -2.73
CA LEU A 71 5.40 5.79 -3.48
C LEU A 71 5.36 7.32 -3.39
N TYR A 72 5.59 7.88 -2.20
CA TYR A 72 5.63 9.33 -2.00
C TYR A 72 6.71 9.99 -2.88
N SER A 73 7.95 9.50 -2.81
CA SER A 73 9.03 10.02 -3.65
C SER A 73 8.74 9.87 -5.14
N LYS A 74 8.12 8.76 -5.55
CA LYS A 74 7.73 8.54 -6.95
C LYS A 74 6.68 9.55 -7.43
N LEU A 75 5.73 9.92 -6.57
CA LEU A 75 4.71 10.92 -6.90
C LEU A 75 5.30 12.33 -6.93
N GLU A 76 6.24 12.68 -6.03
CA GLU A 76 6.95 13.96 -6.10
C GLU A 76 7.78 14.12 -7.38
N GLU A 77 8.34 13.05 -7.93
CA GLU A 77 9.07 13.08 -9.22
C GLU A 77 8.16 13.31 -10.44
N LEU A 78 6.84 13.14 -10.28
CA LEU A 78 5.85 13.24 -11.35
C LEU A 78 5.10 14.59 -11.35
N GLU A 79 5.32 15.43 -10.33
CA GLU A 79 4.90 16.85 -10.28
C GLU A 79 5.88 17.76 -11.04
#